data_AF-A0A1Q7PRQ3-F1
#
_entry.id   AF-A0A1Q7PRQ3-F1
#
_cell.length_a   1.000
_cell.length_b   1.000
_cell.length_c   1.000
_cell.angle_alpha   90.00
_cell.angle_beta   90.00
_cell.angle_gamma   90.00
#
_symmetry.space_group_name_H-M   'P 1'
#
loop_
_entity.id
_entity.type
_entity.pdbx_description
1 polymer ?
#
loop_
_entity_poly.entity_id
_entity_poly.type
_entity_poly.pdbx_seq_one_letter_code
_entity_poly.pdbx_strand_id
1 'polypeptide(L)'
;MFKRRKIGVLVGKRTWGGLVHTADTPTFVDGGSMIAPRGGFFARDGRWAVENEGVAPDIDVENWPKDVIAGGDPQLERAVAEAMRMLKEHPVDRATKEPASPTWGRRP
;
A
#
# COMPACT_ATOMS: atom_id res chain seq x y z
N MET A 1 -3.86 0.78 5.43
CA MET A 1 -4.67 1.99 5.14
C MET A 1 -5.34 1.97 3.77
N PHE A 2 -4.64 1.57 2.70
CA PHE A 2 -5.19 1.47 1.33
C PHE A 2 -6.51 0.67 1.24
N LYS A 3 -6.49 -0.61 1.68
CA LYS A 3 -7.66 -1.50 1.74
C LYS A 3 -8.80 -0.92 2.58
N ARG A 4 -8.48 -0.40 3.78
CA ARG A 4 -9.47 0.23 4.68
C ARG A 4 -10.16 1.44 4.07
N ARG A 5 -9.42 2.26 3.31
CA ARG A 5 -9.95 3.45 2.63
C ARG A 5 -10.62 3.12 1.30
N LYS A 6 -10.66 1.85 0.89
CA LYS A 6 -11.26 1.39 -0.37
C LYS A 6 -10.72 2.13 -1.59
N ILE A 7 -9.41 2.40 -1.60
CA ILE A 7 -8.76 3.14 -2.70
C ILE A 7 -8.72 2.29 -3.97
N GLY A 8 -8.52 0.98 -3.82
CA GLY A 8 -8.49 0.01 -4.91
C GLY A 8 -8.23 -1.38 -4.35
N VAL A 9 -7.95 -2.33 -5.25
CA VAL A 9 -7.58 -3.70 -4.88
C VAL A 9 -6.09 -3.82 -4.59
N LEU A 10 -5.74 -4.69 -3.64
CA LEU A 10 -4.38 -5.13 -3.39
C LEU A 10 -4.07 -6.38 -4.21
N VAL A 11 -3.04 -6.30 -5.03
CA VAL A 11 -2.52 -7.43 -5.81
C VAL A 11 -1.16 -7.82 -5.24
N GLY A 12 -0.93 -9.11 -5.04
CA GLY A 12 0.39 -9.62 -4.63
C GLY A 12 0.32 -10.74 -3.60
N LYS A 13 1.21 -10.71 -2.61
CA LYS A 13 1.22 -11.64 -1.47
C LYS A 13 0.95 -10.97 -0.14
N ARG A 14 0.58 -11.80 0.83
CA ARG A 14 0.46 -11.39 2.24
C ARG A 14 1.75 -10.74 2.70
N THR A 15 1.64 -9.58 3.34
CA THR A 15 2.79 -8.88 3.92
C THR A 15 3.35 -9.62 5.14
N TRP A 16 4.58 -9.30 5.54
CA TRP A 16 5.27 -9.96 6.64
C TRP A 16 4.50 -9.92 7.99
N GLY A 17 3.88 -8.79 8.30
CA GLY A 17 3.12 -8.64 9.56
C GLY A 17 3.96 -8.30 10.79
N GLY A 18 5.07 -7.57 10.64
CA GLY A 18 5.79 -6.98 11.78
C GLY A 18 5.44 -5.50 11.95
N LEU A 19 4.50 -5.20 12.83
CA LEU A 19 4.03 -3.86 13.17
C LEU A 19 4.24 -3.50 14.64
N VAL A 20 4.96 -4.32 15.41
CA VAL A 20 5.53 -3.85 16.68
C VAL A 20 6.81 -3.07 16.41
N HIS A 21 6.71 -1.76 16.56
CA HIS A 21 7.81 -0.84 16.34
C HIS A 21 8.87 -0.94 17.45
N THR A 22 10.12 -0.72 17.06
CA THR A 22 11.30 -0.68 17.93
C THR A 22 11.84 0.75 18.00
N ALA A 23 12.11 1.27 19.19
CA ALA A 23 12.76 2.57 19.40
C ALA A 23 13.77 2.49 20.56
N ASP A 24 14.60 3.53 20.68
CA ASP A 24 15.54 3.87 21.76
C ASP A 24 16.03 2.66 22.58
N THR A 25 16.59 1.66 21.91
CA THR A 25 17.32 0.59 22.59
C THR A 25 18.76 1.05 22.82
N PRO A 26 19.20 1.22 24.08
CA PRO A 26 20.57 1.61 24.36
C PRO A 26 21.54 0.50 23.96
N THR A 27 22.77 0.89 23.62
CA THR A 27 23.86 -0.06 23.34
C THR A 27 24.35 -0.73 24.61
N PHE A 28 24.95 -1.90 24.46
CA PHE A 28 25.58 -2.62 25.56
C PHE A 28 26.97 -2.08 25.88
N VAL A 29 27.46 -2.40 27.08
CA VAL A 29 28.77 -1.92 27.59
C VAL A 29 29.97 -2.46 26.80
N ASP A 30 29.78 -3.55 26.07
CA ASP A 30 30.77 -4.18 25.19
C ASP A 30 30.72 -3.68 23.74
N GLY A 31 29.85 -2.70 23.45
CA GLY A 31 29.62 -2.18 22.10
C GLY A 31 28.59 -2.95 21.29
N GLY A 32 27.96 -4.00 21.85
CA GLY A 32 26.83 -4.69 21.24
C GLY A 32 25.56 -3.84 21.19
N SER A 33 24.55 -4.33 20.45
CA SER A 33 23.22 -3.71 20.41
C SER A 33 22.11 -4.75 20.43
N MET A 34 20.92 -4.33 20.85
CA MET A 34 19.70 -5.12 20.75
C MET A 34 18.56 -4.30 20.17
N ILE A 35 17.55 -5.00 19.66
CA ILE A 35 16.31 -4.43 19.16
C ILE A 35 15.18 -5.01 20.00
N ALA A 36 14.44 -4.14 20.68
CA ALA A 36 13.34 -4.51 21.57
C ALA A 36 12.03 -3.93 21.03
N PRO A 37 11.01 -4.77 20.75
CA PRO A 37 9.71 -4.32 20.30
C PRO A 37 8.97 -3.56 21.42
N ARG A 38 8.54 -2.32 21.17
CA ARG A 38 7.95 -1.42 22.20
C ARG A 38 6.56 -0.88 21.88
N GLY A 39 6.24 -0.62 20.61
CA GLY A 39 4.96 0.00 20.23
C GLY A 39 4.15 -0.90 19.31
N GLY A 40 3.14 -1.57 19.86
CA GLY A 40 2.24 -2.41 19.08
C GLY A 40 1.18 -1.61 18.31
N PHE A 41 0.88 -2.08 17.10
CA PHE A 41 -0.21 -1.53 16.29
C PHE A 41 -1.56 -2.11 16.69
N PHE A 42 -2.55 -1.24 16.92
CA PHE A 42 -3.95 -1.65 17.13
C PHE A 42 -4.87 -0.95 16.14
N ALA A 43 -5.94 -1.65 15.75
CA ALA A 43 -6.97 -1.12 14.87
C ALA A 43 -7.94 -0.20 15.63
N ARG A 44 -8.77 0.56 14.89
CA ARG A 44 -9.70 1.55 15.49
C ARG A 44 -10.83 0.92 16.30
N ASP A 45 -11.03 -0.38 16.19
CA ASP A 45 -11.94 -1.16 17.02
C ASP A 45 -11.30 -1.61 18.34
N GLY A 46 -10.09 -1.13 18.64
CA GLY A 46 -9.38 -1.42 19.89
C GLY A 46 -8.72 -2.78 19.94
N ARG A 47 -8.63 -3.51 18.81
CA ARG A 47 -8.00 -4.84 18.76
C ARG A 47 -6.58 -4.74 18.19
N TRP A 48 -5.68 -5.59 18.70
CA TRP A 48 -4.39 -5.84 18.04
C TRP A 48 -4.64 -6.31 16.61
N ALA A 49 -3.82 -5.83 15.68
CA ALA A 49 -4.01 -6.13 14.27
C ALA A 49 -2.67 -6.24 13.55
N VAL A 50 -2.66 -7.05 12.49
CA VAL A 50 -1.56 -7.20 11.52
C VAL A 50 -0.28 -7.85 12.06
N GLU A 51 0.06 -7.69 13.35
CA GLU A 51 1.20 -8.39 13.96
C GLU A 51 1.03 -9.92 13.83
N ASN A 52 2.05 -10.62 13.32
CA ASN A 52 2.06 -12.06 13.00
C ASN A 52 1.02 -12.56 11.97
N GLU A 53 0.13 -11.70 11.49
CA GLU A 53 -0.89 -12.04 10.49
C GLU A 53 -0.62 -11.43 9.12
N GLY A 54 0.01 -10.25 9.09
CA GLY A 54 0.18 -9.46 7.87
C GLY A 54 -1.14 -8.89 7.33
N VAL A 55 -1.08 -8.33 6.12
CA VAL A 55 -2.25 -7.88 5.36
C VAL A 55 -2.38 -8.77 4.13
N ALA A 56 -3.48 -9.51 4.04
CA ALA A 56 -3.78 -10.32 2.87
C ALA A 56 -4.16 -9.45 1.66
N PRO A 57 -3.68 -9.82 0.46
CA PRO A 57 -4.09 -9.17 -0.79
C PRO A 57 -5.57 -9.46 -1.07
N ASP A 58 -6.16 -8.70 -1.98
CA ASP A 58 -7.48 -9.02 -2.54
C ASP A 58 -7.34 -10.04 -3.69
N ILE A 59 -6.19 -10.00 -4.38
CA ILE A 59 -5.82 -10.94 -5.45
C ILE A 59 -4.43 -11.50 -5.11
N ASP A 60 -4.39 -12.77 -4.73
CA ASP A 60 -3.15 -13.49 -4.44
C ASP A 60 -2.43 -13.85 -5.74
N VAL A 61 -1.17 -13.42 -5.86
CA VAL A 61 -0.31 -13.67 -7.02
C VAL A 61 1.08 -14.02 -6.52
N GLU A 62 1.57 -15.21 -6.90
CA GLU A 62 2.91 -15.67 -6.59
C GLU A 62 3.91 -15.22 -7.65
N ASN A 63 5.08 -14.78 -7.20
CA ASN A 63 6.22 -14.54 -8.09
C ASN A 63 7.05 -15.81 -8.16
N TRP A 64 6.60 -16.76 -8.99
CA TRP A 64 7.33 -18.02 -9.16
C TRP A 64 8.72 -17.77 -9.72
N PRO A 65 9.78 -18.45 -9.20
CA PRO A 65 11.14 -18.27 -9.69
C PRO A 65 11.27 -18.44 -11.20
N LYS A 66 10.55 -19.41 -11.79
CA LYS A 66 10.56 -19.65 -13.24
C LYS A 66 10.13 -18.43 -14.06
N ASP A 67 9.13 -17.68 -13.57
CA ASP A 67 8.50 -16.59 -14.30
C ASP A 67 9.34 -15.32 -14.13
N VAL A 68 9.83 -15.07 -12.91
CA VAL A 68 10.70 -13.94 -12.60
C VAL A 68 12.07 -14.08 -13.28
N ILE A 69 12.67 -15.27 -13.28
CA ILE A 69 13.96 -15.50 -13.96
C ILE A 69 13.83 -15.38 -15.48
N ALA A 70 12.66 -15.69 -16.04
CA ALA A 70 12.35 -15.43 -17.45
C ALA A 70 12.13 -13.93 -17.77
N GLY A 71 12.23 -13.05 -16.77
CA GLY A 71 12.07 -11.60 -16.91
C GLY A 71 10.64 -11.08 -16.75
N GLY A 72 9.69 -11.94 -16.38
CA GLY A 72 8.31 -11.55 -16.10
C GLY A 72 8.13 -10.96 -14.71
N ASP A 73 7.04 -10.21 -14.51
CA ASP A 73 6.58 -9.76 -13.20
C ASP A 73 5.07 -10.04 -13.05
N PRO A 74 4.71 -11.26 -12.61
CA PRO A 74 3.31 -11.68 -12.50
C PRO A 74 2.45 -10.74 -11.65
N GLN A 75 3.01 -10.17 -10.58
CA GLN A 75 2.29 -9.24 -9.71
C GLN A 75 2.00 -7.91 -10.41
N LEU A 76 3.00 -7.32 -11.06
CA LEU A 76 2.84 -6.07 -11.80
C LEU A 76 1.89 -6.24 -12.99
N GLU A 77 2.08 -7.30 -13.77
CA GLU A 77 1.24 -7.63 -14.93
C GLU A 77 -0.24 -7.79 -14.52
N ARG A 78 -0.49 -8.52 -13.43
CA ARG A 78 -1.85 -8.66 -12.89
C ARG A 78 -2.41 -7.33 -12.40
N ALA A 79 -1.61 -6.52 -11.70
CA ALA A 79 -2.04 -5.22 -11.22
C ALA A 79 -2.45 -4.28 -12.36
N VAL A 80 -1.67 -4.25 -13.44
CA VAL A 80 -1.98 -3.47 -14.65
C VAL A 80 -3.25 -4.00 -15.32
N ALA A 81 -3.40 -5.32 -15.47
CA ALA A 81 -4.59 -5.91 -16.05
C ALA A 81 -5.87 -5.53 -15.29
N GLU A 82 -5.83 -5.56 -13.95
CA GLU A 82 -6.96 -5.15 -13.10
C GLU A 82 -7.22 -3.64 -13.17
N ALA A 83 -6.17 -2.82 -13.18
CA ALA A 83 -6.32 -1.37 -13.34
C ALA A 83 -7.00 -1.02 -14.67
N MET A 84 -6.60 -1.68 -15.76
CA MET A 84 -7.20 -1.49 -17.09
C MET A 84 -8.63 -2.01 -17.15
N ARG A 85 -8.96 -3.10 -16.47
CA ARG A 85 -10.33 -3.61 -16.34
C ARG A 85 -11.21 -2.59 -15.59
N MET A 86 -10.77 -2.12 -14.43
CA MET A 86 -11.50 -1.14 -13.62
C MET A 86 -11.68 0.18 -14.34
N LEU A 87 -10.69 0.64 -15.10
CA LEU A 87 -10.81 1.86 -15.90
C LEU A 87 -11.89 1.75 -16.98
N LYS A 88 -12.06 0.57 -17.59
CA LYS A 88 -13.12 0.31 -18.57
C LYS A 88 -14.51 0.24 -17.91
N GLU A 89 -14.61 -0.36 -16.74
CA GLU A 89 -15.87 -0.48 -15.97
C GLU A 89 -16.30 0.84 -15.32
N HIS A 90 -15.32 1.65 -14.92
CA HIS A 90 -15.51 2.93 -14.26
C HIS A 90 -14.71 4.02 -15.00
N PRO A 91 -15.18 4.45 -16.18
CA PRO A 91 -14.51 5.48 -16.94
C PRO A 91 -14.45 6.77 -16.12
N VAL A 92 -13.26 7.36 -16.02
CA VAL A 92 -13.05 8.63 -15.34
C VAL A 92 -13.38 9.78 -16.29
N ASP A 93 -14.29 10.66 -15.88
CA ASP A 93 -14.49 11.93 -16.56
C ASP A 93 -13.36 12.88 -16.16
N ARG A 94 -12.32 12.93 -16.99
CA ARG A 94 -11.21 13.87 -16.83
C ARG A 94 -11.54 15.12 -17.62
N ALA A 95 -11.64 16.25 -16.91
CA ALA A 95 -11.64 17.55 -17.55
C ALA A 95 -10.30 17.73 -18.30
N THR A 96 -10.32 17.49 -19.60
CA THR A 96 -9.17 17.65 -20.51
C THR A 96 -9.04 19.07 -21.02
N LYS A 97 -10.07 19.90 -20.81
CA LYS A 97 -10.10 21.30 -21.24
C LYS A 97 -10.10 22.20 -20.02
N GLU A 98 -9.09 23.06 -19.94
CA GLU A 98 -9.03 24.11 -18.92
C GLU A 98 -10.21 25.08 -19.10
N PRO A 99 -10.93 25.45 -18.03
CA PRO A 99 -11.99 26.45 -18.11
C PRO A 99 -11.40 27.81 -18.51
N ALA A 100 -12.23 28.70 -19.06
CA ALA A 100 -11.81 30.05 -19.38
C ALA A 100 -11.31 30.77 -18.12
N SER A 101 -10.22 31.54 -18.25
CA SER A 101 -9.65 32.32 -17.15
C SER A 101 -10.71 33.24 -16.54
N PRO A 102 -10.69 33.44 -15.20
CA PRO A 102 -11.61 34.37 -14.55
C PRO A 102 -11.45 35.78 -15.14
N THR A 103 -12.56 36.43 -15.50
CA THR A 103 -12.52 37.84 -15.89
C THR A 103 -12.34 38.69 -14.64
N TRP A 104 -11.37 39.61 -14.65
CA TRP A 104 -11.16 40.57 -13.58
C TRP A 104 -12.46 41.35 -13.30
N GLY A 105 -12.87 41.39 -12.03
CA GLY A 105 -14.07 42.12 -11.61
C GLY A 105 -13.94 43.61 -11.91
N ARG A 106 -14.93 44.20 -12.60
CA ARG A 106 -15.03 45.67 -12.69
C ARG A 106 -15.51 46.19 -11.35
N ARG A 107 -14.71 47.06 -10.71
CA ARG A 107 -15.17 47.82 -9.54
C ARG A 107 -16.29 48.78 -9.98
N PRO A 108 -17.36 48.97 -9.18
CA PRO A 108 -18.41 49.96 -9.45
C PRO A 108 -17.85 51.38 -9.55
#